data_AF-A0A8S8ZE08-F1
#
_entry.id   AF-A0A8S8ZE08-F1
#
_cell.length_a   1.000
_cell.length_b   1.000
_cell.length_c   1.000
_cell.angle_alpha   90.00
_cell.angle_beta   90.00
_cell.angle_gamma   90.00
#
_symmetry.space_group_name_H-M   'P 1'
#
loop_
_entity.id
_entity.type
_entity.pdbx_description
1 polymer ?
#
loop_
_entity_poly.entity_id
_entity_poly.type
_entity_poly.pdbx_seq_one_letter_code
_entity_poly.pdbx_strand_id
1 'polypeptide(L)' 'MIDVSRMCALAALRREESRGAHTRDDFPETDHSHWGKVNSVISMGDDGSMDIAYSSYPEIAEELKSLLDADDLHEGGS' A
#
# COMPACT_ATOMS: atom_id res chain seq x y z
N MET A 1 15.38 -16.32 4.90
CA MET A 1 13.97 -16.05 5.28
C MET A 1 13.81 -14.91 6.28
N ILE A 2 14.70 -14.75 7.28
CA ILE A 2 14.58 -13.73 8.34
C ILE A 2 14.43 -12.31 7.78
N ASP A 3 15.19 -11.93 6.75
CA ASP A 3 15.14 -10.57 6.22
C ASP A 3 13.77 -10.23 5.63
N VAL A 4 13.20 -11.13 4.84
CA VAL A 4 11.85 -10.97 4.29
C VAL A 4 10.82 -10.90 5.42
N SER A 5 10.93 -11.73 6.45
CA SER A 5 10.05 -11.66 7.62
C SER A 5 10.13 -10.31 8.34
N ARG A 6 11.33 -9.74 8.48
CA ARG A 6 11.54 -8.40 9.06
C ARG A 6 10.95 -7.30 8.17
N MET A 7 11.10 -7.41 6.85
CA MET A 7 10.50 -6.48 5.90
C MET A 7 8.97 -6.51 5.98
N CYS A 8 8.35 -7.70 6.03
CA CYS A 8 6.90 -7.82 6.22
C CYS A 8 6.43 -7.19 7.52
N ALA A 9 7.14 -7.44 8.63
CA ALA A 9 6.82 -6.85 9.93
C ALA A 9 6.97 -5.31 9.91
N LEU A 10 8.01 -4.78 9.26
CA LEU A 10 8.22 -3.34 9.09
C LEU A 10 7.09 -2.70 8.27
N ALA A 11 6.69 -3.31 7.16
CA ALA A 11 5.58 -2.84 6.34
C ALA A 11 4.26 -2.82 7.14
N ALA A 12 3.97 -3.92 7.86
CA ALA A 12 2.76 -4.04 8.67
C ALA A 12 2.70 -3.00 9.80
N LEU A 13 3.84 -2.76 10.48
CA LEU A 13 3.94 -1.77 11.55
C LEU A 13 3.65 -0.35 11.04
N ARG A 14 4.17 0.00 9.87
CA ARG A 14 4.07 1.35 9.31
C ARG A 14 2.74 1.64 8.63
N ARG A 15 2.05 0.62 8.09
CA ARG A 15 0.75 0.79 7.42
C ARG A 15 -0.38 0.83 8.45
N GLU A 16 -0.95 2.00 8.65
CA GLU A 16 -2.02 2.30 9.61
C GLU A 16 -3.40 2.28 8.93
N GLU A 17 -3.77 1.13 8.36
CA GLU A 17 -5.13 0.83 7.87
C GLU A 17 -5.36 -0.69 7.93
N SER A 18 -6.59 -1.11 7.61
CA SER A 18 -6.92 -2.50 7.32
C SER A 18 -7.39 -2.65 5.87
N ARG A 19 -6.79 -3.59 5.13
CA ARG A 19 -7.14 -3.92 3.74
C ARG A 19 -6.71 -5.33 3.37
N GLY A 20 -7.64 -6.12 2.84
CA GLY A 20 -7.37 -7.49 2.41
C GLY A 20 -6.81 -8.34 3.56
N ALA A 21 -5.61 -8.90 3.37
CA ALA A 21 -4.96 -9.76 4.37
C ALA A 21 -4.21 -8.99 5.49
N HIS A 22 -4.09 -7.67 5.39
CA HIS A 22 -3.52 -6.82 6.44
C HIS A 22 -4.65 -6.23 7.26
N THR A 23 -4.82 -6.66 8.51
CA THR A 23 -5.92 -6.23 9.39
C THR A 23 -5.36 -5.83 10.75
N ARG A 24 -5.83 -4.71 11.26
CA ARG A 24 -5.35 -4.06 12.48
C ARG A 24 -6.54 -3.59 13.32
N ASP A 25 -6.62 -4.06 14.57
CA ASP A 25 -7.69 -3.64 15.49
C ASP A 25 -7.60 -2.16 15.86
N ASP A 26 -6.40 -1.59 15.84
CA ASP A 26 -6.15 -0.16 16.12
C ASP A 26 -6.41 0.76 14.91
N PHE A 27 -6.49 0.19 13.70
CA PHE A 27 -6.85 0.87 12.45
C PHE A 27 -7.77 -0.02 11.61
N PRO A 28 -9.02 -0.24 12.03
CA PRO A 28 -9.89 -1.29 11.48
C PRO A 28 -10.45 -0.97 10.08
N GLU A 29 -10.44 0.30 9.70
CA GLU A 29 -11.00 0.78 8.42
C GLU A 29 -9.93 0.88 7.33
N THR A 30 -10.37 0.84 6.09
CA THR A 30 -9.53 1.13 4.92
C THR A 30 -9.38 2.64 4.73
N ASP A 31 -8.16 3.11 4.47
CA ASP A 31 -7.88 4.52 4.17
C ASP A 31 -7.64 4.69 2.66
N HIS A 32 -8.67 5.14 1.95
CA HIS A 32 -8.58 5.44 0.51
C HIS A 32 -7.83 6.74 0.20
N SER A 33 -7.71 7.66 1.17
CA SER A 33 -7.13 8.98 0.97
C SER A 33 -5.61 8.96 0.91
N HIS A 34 -4.97 8.17 1.79
CA HIS A 34 -3.54 8.03 1.89
C HIS A 34 -3.08 6.63 1.47
N TRP A 35 -3.40 5.61 2.27
CA TRP A 35 -2.89 4.24 2.06
C TRP A 35 -3.40 3.57 0.80
N GLY A 36 -4.56 3.99 0.31
CA GLY A 36 -5.13 3.55 -0.96
C GLY A 36 -4.43 4.07 -2.19
N LYS A 37 -3.53 5.05 -2.06
CA LYS A 37 -2.80 5.68 -3.18
C LYS A 37 -1.32 5.30 -3.23
N VAL A 38 -0.81 4.58 -2.22
CA VAL A 38 0.62 4.28 -2.10
C VAL A 38 0.92 2.82 -1.74
N ASN A 39 2.01 2.32 -2.33
CA ASN A 39 2.61 1.03 -2.01
C ASN A 39 3.81 1.22 -1.09
N SER A 40 3.98 0.31 -0.13
CA SER A 40 5.22 0.22 0.67
C SER A 40 6.31 -0.48 -0.13
N VAL A 41 7.46 0.17 -0.27
CA VAL A 41 8.64 -0.36 -0.93
C VAL A 41 9.76 -0.43 0.09
N ILE A 42 10.30 -1.62 0.34
CA ILE A 42 11.41 -1.81 1.27
C ILE A 42 12.64 -2.23 0.47
N SER A 43 13.72 -1.46 0.61
CA SER A 43 15.03 -1.76 0.02
C SER A 43 16.02 -2.11 1.12
N MET A 44 16.97 -2.98 0.79
CA MET A 44 18.09 -3.32 1.67
C MET A 44 19.36 -2.65 1.14
N GLY A 45 20.04 -1.88 1.99
CA GLY A 45 21.34 -1.31 1.69
C GLY A 45 22.46 -2.35 1.77
N ASP A 46 23.64 -2.01 1.24
CA ASP A 46 24.82 -2.88 1.24
C ASP A 46 25.32 -3.22 2.65
N ASP A 47 24.97 -2.40 3.64
CA ASP A 47 25.24 -2.60 5.06
C ASP A 47 24.18 -3.46 5.79
N GLY A 48 23.16 -3.93 5.06
CA GLY A 48 22.05 -4.71 5.60
C GLY A 48 20.97 -3.86 6.30
N SER A 49 21.06 -2.53 6.24
CA SER A 49 19.97 -1.66 6.69
C SER A 49 18.73 -1.81 5.79
N MET A 50 17.54 -1.60 6.36
CA MET A 50 16.27 -1.65 5.63
C MET A 50 15.64 -0.26 5.63
N ASP A 51 15.44 0.30 4.44
CA ASP A 51 14.75 1.56 4.23
C ASP A 51 13.37 1.30 3.68
N ILE A 52 12.36 1.97 4.24
CA ILE A 52 10.99 1.94 3.74
C ILE A 52 10.65 3.27 3.06
N ALA A 53 10.16 3.18 1.83
CA ALA A 53 9.66 4.29 1.04
C ALA A 53 8.22 3.99 0.59
N TYR A 54 7.51 5.04 0.18
CA TYR A 54 6.16 4.93 -0.36
C TYR A 54 6.14 5.44 -1.79
N SER A 55 5.65 4.59 -2.70
CA SER A 55 5.50 4.95 -4.11
C SER A 55 4.03 5.00 -4.45
N SER A 56 3.59 6.08 -5.09
CA SER A 56 2.29 6.10 -5.75
C SER A 56 2.29 5.13 -6.94
N TYR A 57 1.12 4.58 -7.27
CA TYR A 57 0.93 3.90 -8.55
C TYR A 57 0.53 4.92 -9.63
N PRO A 58 0.86 4.66 -10.91
CA PRO A 58 0.43 5.53 -12.00
C PRO A 58 -1.09 5.53 -12.10
N GLU A 59 -1.67 6.66 -12.51
CA GLU A 59 -3.09 6.72 -12.83
C GLU A 59 -3.43 5.69 -13.91
N ILE A 60 -4.57 5.03 -13.75
CA ILE A 60 -5.05 4.08 -14.73
C ILE A 60 -5.37 4.84 -16.03
N ALA A 61 -4.93 4.31 -17.16
CA ALA A 61 -5.15 4.95 -18.46
C ALA A 61 -6.65 4.96 -18.83
N GLU A 62 -7.09 5.98 -19.55
CA GLU A 62 -8.51 6.22 -19.84
C GLU A 62 -9.16 5.06 -20.60
N GLU A 63 -8.43 4.45 -21.53
CA GLU A 63 -8.90 3.28 -22.26
C GLU A 63 -9.18 2.09 -21.33
N LEU A 64 -8.41 1.94 -20.25
CA LEU A 64 -8.60 0.88 -19.26
C LEU A 64 -9.74 1.23 -18.30
N LYS A 65 -9.91 2.51 -17.92
CA LYS A 65 -11.07 2.96 -17.13
C LYS A 65 -12.39 2.62 -17.82
N SER A 66 -12.45 2.77 -19.14
CA SER A 66 -13.66 2.49 -19.92
C SER A 66 -14.11 1.03 -19.89
N LEU A 67 -13.23 0.11 -19.44
CA LEU A 67 -13.51 -1.31 -19.31
C LEU A 67 -13.99 -1.70 -17.89
N LEU A 68 -13.94 -0.78 -16.92
CA LEU A 68 -14.32 -1.01 -15.53
C LEU A 68 -15.70 -0.43 -15.23
N ASP A 69 -16.41 -1.05 -14.28
CA ASP A 69 -17.65 -0.47 -13.76
C ASP A 69 -17.35 0.79 -12.94
N ALA A 70 -18.23 1.78 -12.99
CA ALA A 70 -18.02 3.06 -12.29
C ALA A 70 -17.85 2.88 -10.77
N ASP A 71 -18.48 1.85 -10.19
CA ASP A 71 -18.41 1.53 -8.76
C ASP A 71 -17.04 0.93 -8.35
N ASP A 72 -16.27 0.39 -9.31
CA ASP A 72 -14.92 -0.16 -9.09
C ASP A 72 -13.84 0.95 -9.15
N LEU A 73 -14.17 2.11 -9.71
CA LEU A 73 -13.29 3.27 -9.79
C LEU A 73 -13.35 4.05 -8.47
N HIS A 74 -12.52 3.68 -7.50
CA HIS A 74 -12.32 4.45 -6.25
C HIS A 74 -11.52 5.75 -6.45
N GLU A 75 -11.71 6.44 -7.58
CA GLU A 75 -11.11 7.76 -7.86
C GLU A 75 -11.99 8.86 -7.27
N GLY A 76 -11.85 9.10 -5.97
CA GLY A 76 -12.63 10.15 -5.30
C GLY A 76 -12.37 10.24 -3.82
N GLY A 77 -11.40 11.07 -3.45
CA GLY A 77 -11.13 11.43 -2.06
C GLY A 77 -10.08 12.53 -2.00
N SER A 78 -10.54 13.77 -2.15
CA SER A 78 -9.95 14.95 -1.50
C SER A 78 -10.51 15.06 -0.09
#